data_AF-A0A2Z7CY89-F1
#
_entry.id   AF-A0A2Z7CY89-F1
#
_cell.length_a   1.000
_cell.length_b   1.000
_cell.length_c   1.000
_cell.angle_alpha   90.00
_cell.angle_beta   90.00
_cell.angle_gamma   90.00
#
_symmetry.space_group_name_H-M   'P 1'
#
loop_
_entity.id
_entity.type
_entity.pdbx_description
1 polymer ?
#
loop_
_entity_poly.entity_id
_entity_poly.type
_entity_poly.pdbx_seq_one_letter_code
_entity_poly.pdbx_strand_id
1 'polypeptide(L)'
;MWSRAWTASLMWTSSLMWSPAQTASLMWSPAWTASLTIAALDQFISKLQVKNKLRERECDDAKNQLRRKEEEVSRLRAKLAAVEGKEETSEEEINCKVNERTQLLRNELDRKIQDCQKMANELERRKMEQRMFQQQQEVEMLKRRLEGIESELASRGLAEGCWSLGVLAAVGCGIGSVHEEKGVDHSSSAVILNSRIAALDQFISKLQVKIKLRERECDDAKNQLRRKEEEVSRLRAKLAAVEGKEETSEEEINCKVNERTQLLRNELDRKIQDCQKMANELERRKMEPRMFQQQQEVEMLKRRLEDIESELR
;
A
#
# COMPACT_ATOMS: atom_id res chain seq x y z
N MET A 1 21.49 68.23 6.42
CA MET A 1 22.61 67.94 7.36
C MET A 1 23.51 66.94 6.65
N TRP A 2 24.79 67.17 6.37
CA TRP A 2 25.64 68.36 6.58
C TRP A 2 25.75 69.24 5.32
N SER A 3 26.64 70.26 5.33
CA SER A 3 26.75 71.29 4.29
C SER A 3 28.20 71.83 4.12
N ARG A 4 28.50 72.32 2.91
CA ARG A 4 29.51 73.35 2.55
C ARG A 4 31.02 72.99 2.59
N ALA A 5 31.74 73.83 1.84
CA ALA A 5 33.21 73.98 1.74
C ALA A 5 33.94 72.81 1.04
N TRP A 6 35.04 73.03 0.31
CA TRP A 6 35.88 74.24 0.21
C TRP A 6 35.83 74.94 -1.15
N THR A 7 35.99 76.26 -1.14
CA THR A 7 36.28 77.11 -2.31
C THR A 7 37.77 77.40 -2.42
N ALA A 8 38.19 77.88 -3.60
CA ALA A 8 39.59 78.16 -3.95
C ALA A 8 40.37 79.04 -2.96
N SER A 9 41.69 78.83 -2.89
CA SER A 9 42.64 79.83 -2.41
C SER A 9 43.79 80.00 -3.41
N LEU A 10 43.79 81.19 -4.03
CA LEU A 10 44.89 81.98 -4.58
C LEU A 10 46.12 81.30 -5.20
N MET A 11 46.38 81.72 -6.44
CA MET A 11 47.72 81.82 -7.04
C MET A 11 48.72 82.49 -6.08
N TRP A 12 49.98 82.09 -6.11
CA TRP A 12 51.11 82.99 -5.90
C TRP A 12 52.21 82.66 -6.91
N THR A 13 52.88 83.69 -7.44
CA THR A 13 53.77 83.58 -8.60
C THR A 13 55.24 83.51 -8.18
N SER A 14 55.99 82.60 -8.80
CA SER A 14 57.47 82.65 -8.81
C SER A 14 57.98 82.11 -10.14
N SER A 15 58.29 83.03 -11.06
CA SER A 15 58.74 82.70 -12.41
C SER A 15 60.23 82.36 -12.42
N LEU A 16 60.56 81.10 -12.13
CA LEU A 16 61.86 80.53 -12.46
C LEU A 16 61.81 79.95 -13.87
N MET A 17 62.39 80.67 -14.84
CA MET A 17 62.52 80.19 -16.22
C MET A 17 63.52 79.05 -16.32
N TRP A 18 63.07 77.82 -16.04
CA TRP A 18 63.78 76.60 -16.43
C TRP A 18 63.57 76.31 -17.91
N SER A 19 64.65 75.94 -18.61
CA SER A 19 64.60 75.66 -20.05
C SER A 19 63.79 74.40 -20.35
N PRO A 20 62.72 74.47 -21.19
CA PRO A 20 61.85 73.32 -21.47
C PRO A 20 62.55 72.08 -22.05
N ALA A 21 63.76 72.25 -22.62
CA ALA A 21 64.52 71.17 -23.25
C ALA A 21 65.12 70.16 -22.25
N GLN A 22 65.32 70.52 -20.98
CA GLN A 22 66.02 69.64 -20.02
C GLN A 22 65.07 68.86 -19.09
N THR A 23 63.90 69.40 -18.75
CA THR A 23 62.90 68.70 -17.92
C THR A 23 62.24 67.53 -18.66
N ALA A 24 62.07 67.62 -19.97
CA ALA A 24 61.47 66.56 -20.78
C ALA A 24 62.25 65.24 -20.74
N SER A 25 63.59 65.29 -20.67
CA SER A 25 64.43 64.08 -20.70
C SER A 25 64.34 63.25 -19.41
N LEU A 26 64.24 63.90 -18.25
CA LEU A 26 64.20 63.20 -16.95
C LEU A 26 62.84 62.54 -16.67
N MET A 27 61.74 63.00 -17.29
CA MET A 27 60.42 62.36 -17.16
C MET A 27 60.31 61.01 -17.90
N TRP A 28 61.27 60.66 -18.76
CA TRP A 28 61.25 59.44 -19.58
C TRP A 28 62.25 58.37 -19.13
N SER A 29 62.73 58.43 -17.88
CA SER A 29 63.60 57.39 -17.32
C SER A 29 62.87 56.04 -17.20
N PRO A 30 63.32 54.95 -17.88
CA PRO A 30 62.62 53.66 -17.88
C PRO A 30 62.50 53.01 -16.49
N ALA A 31 63.38 53.38 -15.54
CA ALA A 31 63.30 52.90 -14.17
C ALA A 31 62.07 53.44 -13.42
N TRP A 32 61.65 54.67 -13.70
CA TRP A 32 60.51 55.31 -13.05
C TRP A 32 59.18 54.77 -13.60
N THR A 33 59.10 54.53 -14.91
CA THR A 33 57.93 53.87 -15.52
C THR A 33 57.83 52.39 -15.13
N ALA A 34 58.96 51.68 -15.01
CA ALA A 34 59.01 50.32 -14.44
C ALA A 34 58.53 50.30 -12.98
N SER A 35 59.00 51.21 -12.13
CA SER A 35 58.57 51.29 -10.72
C SER A 35 57.07 51.56 -10.58
N LEU A 36 56.54 52.51 -11.38
CA LEU A 36 55.10 52.83 -11.39
C LEU A 36 54.23 51.66 -11.88
N THR A 37 54.69 50.91 -12.88
CA THR A 37 53.97 49.73 -13.38
C THR A 37 54.02 48.55 -12.40
N ILE A 38 55.14 48.33 -11.70
CA ILE A 38 55.24 47.33 -10.62
C ILE A 38 54.25 47.66 -9.50
N ALA A 39 54.22 48.91 -9.01
CA ALA A 39 53.28 49.32 -7.95
C ALA A 39 51.80 49.16 -8.36
N ALA A 40 51.48 49.42 -9.64
CA ALA A 40 50.14 49.18 -10.18
C ALA A 40 49.79 47.69 -10.26
N LEU A 41 50.75 46.83 -10.64
CA LEU A 41 50.59 45.37 -10.66
C LEU A 41 50.41 44.80 -9.25
N ASP A 42 51.18 45.23 -8.26
CA ASP A 42 51.02 44.77 -6.86
C ASP A 42 49.66 45.17 -6.27
N GLN A 43 49.18 46.39 -6.58
CA GLN A 43 47.83 46.80 -6.18
C GLN A 43 46.74 45.95 -6.87
N PHE A 44 46.93 45.60 -8.14
CA PHE A 44 46.01 44.75 -8.90
C PHE A 44 46.01 43.30 -8.37
N ILE A 45 47.18 42.73 -8.11
CA ILE A 45 47.36 41.41 -7.49
C ILE A 45 46.68 41.37 -6.12
N SER A 46 46.87 42.41 -5.28
CA SER A 46 46.23 42.52 -3.97
C SER A 46 44.70 42.55 -4.07
N LYS A 47 44.14 43.33 -5.01
CA LYS A 47 42.69 43.37 -5.29
C LYS A 47 42.16 42.01 -5.76
N LEU A 48 42.90 41.30 -6.64
CA LEU A 48 42.53 39.95 -7.07
C LEU A 48 42.57 38.94 -5.92
N GLN A 49 43.57 38.99 -5.05
CA GLN A 49 43.67 38.10 -3.89
C GLN A 49 42.48 38.28 -2.93
N VAL A 50 42.08 39.52 -2.65
CA VAL A 50 40.90 39.80 -1.80
C VAL A 50 39.61 39.29 -2.47
N LYS A 51 39.40 39.57 -3.76
CA LYS A 51 38.23 39.07 -4.51
C LYS A 51 38.18 37.54 -4.58
N ASN A 52 39.34 36.88 -4.70
CA ASN A 52 39.43 35.42 -4.70
C ASN A 52 39.11 34.82 -3.32
N LYS A 53 39.62 35.41 -2.23
CA LYS A 53 39.29 35.02 -0.85
C LYS A 53 37.80 35.19 -0.51
N LEU A 54 37.13 36.20 -1.06
CA LEU A 54 35.68 36.38 -0.91
C LEU A 54 34.92 35.24 -1.62
N ARG A 55 35.24 34.99 -2.89
CA ARG A 55 34.64 33.90 -3.69
C ARG A 55 34.90 32.50 -3.13
N GLU A 56 36.02 32.30 -2.46
CA GLU A 56 36.33 31.04 -1.78
C GLU A 56 35.33 30.78 -0.64
N ARG A 57 35.01 31.81 0.17
CA ARG A 57 33.95 31.74 1.19
C ARG A 57 32.56 31.51 0.58
N GLU A 58 32.19 32.27 -0.45
CA GLU A 58 30.92 32.11 -1.16
C GLU A 58 30.73 30.67 -1.70
N CYS A 59 31.81 30.07 -2.20
CA CYS A 59 31.84 28.69 -2.70
C CYS A 59 31.70 27.66 -1.56
N ASP A 60 32.38 27.87 -0.43
CA ASP A 60 32.32 26.96 0.71
C ASP A 60 30.99 27.07 1.48
N ASP A 61 30.38 28.26 1.55
CA ASP A 61 29.01 28.44 2.04
C ASP A 61 28.00 27.71 1.15
N ALA A 62 28.13 27.81 -0.18
CA ALA A 62 27.28 27.07 -1.12
C ALA A 62 27.41 25.54 -0.97
N LYS A 63 28.64 25.02 -0.80
CA LYS A 63 28.87 23.58 -0.50
C LYS A 63 28.23 23.16 0.83
N ASN A 64 28.33 24.00 1.88
CA ASN A 64 27.71 23.70 3.17
C ASN A 64 26.18 23.71 3.09
N GLN A 65 25.57 24.58 2.26
CA GLN A 65 24.13 24.55 1.97
C GLN A 65 23.74 23.29 1.19
N LEU A 66 24.49 22.93 0.16
CA LEU A 66 24.27 21.71 -0.63
C LEU A 66 24.31 20.45 0.25
N ARG A 67 25.33 20.30 1.11
CA ARG A 67 25.44 19.15 2.02
C ARG A 67 24.26 19.05 2.98
N ARG A 68 23.81 20.17 3.57
CA ARG A 68 22.60 20.22 4.42
C ARG A 68 21.33 19.80 3.65
N LYS A 69 21.25 20.11 2.35
CA LYS A 69 20.15 19.68 1.47
C LYS A 69 20.24 18.21 1.09
N GLU A 70 21.44 17.64 0.94
CA GLU A 70 21.64 16.20 0.76
C GLU A 70 21.30 15.41 2.04
N GLU A 71 21.67 15.93 3.21
CA GLU A 71 21.25 15.45 4.53
C GLU A 71 19.71 15.55 4.70
N GLU A 72 19.06 16.57 4.16
CA GLU A 72 17.58 16.71 4.14
C GLU A 72 16.91 15.72 3.19
N VAL A 73 17.38 15.60 1.94
CA VAL A 73 16.88 14.62 0.94
C VAL A 73 17.02 13.19 1.47
N SER A 74 18.14 12.87 2.10
CA SER A 74 18.38 11.53 2.66
C SER A 74 17.39 11.19 3.78
N ARG A 75 17.10 12.14 4.68
CA ARG A 75 16.08 11.99 5.72
C ARG A 75 14.66 11.89 5.16
N LEU A 76 14.33 12.66 4.12
CA LEU A 76 13.01 12.58 3.47
C LEU A 76 12.81 11.27 2.72
N ARG A 77 13.84 10.77 2.02
CA ARG A 77 13.81 9.44 1.37
C ARG A 77 13.67 8.31 2.41
N ALA A 78 14.42 8.37 3.51
CA ALA A 78 14.33 7.39 4.59
C ALA A 78 12.95 7.40 5.28
N LYS A 79 12.35 8.58 5.49
CA LYS A 79 10.96 8.71 5.96
C LYS A 79 9.97 8.08 4.98
N LEU A 80 10.08 8.42 3.70
CA LEU A 80 9.18 7.94 2.65
C LEU A 80 9.20 6.40 2.57
N ALA A 81 10.39 5.79 2.52
CA ALA A 81 10.53 4.33 2.52
C ALA A 81 9.98 3.67 3.80
N ALA A 82 10.04 4.36 4.96
CA ALA A 82 9.46 3.90 6.22
C ALA A 82 7.95 4.18 6.38
N VAL A 83 7.31 4.79 5.38
CA VAL A 83 5.85 4.89 5.24
C VAL A 83 5.38 3.90 4.16
N GLU A 84 6.04 3.87 3.00
CA GLU A 84 5.77 2.89 1.92
C GLU A 84 5.85 1.45 2.45
N GLY A 85 6.91 1.10 3.19
CA GLY A 85 7.05 -0.21 3.83
C GLY A 85 6.14 -0.46 5.04
N LYS A 86 5.32 0.50 5.46
CA LYS A 86 4.22 0.28 6.42
C LYS A 86 2.90 0.01 5.72
N GLU A 87 2.63 0.73 4.63
CA GLU A 87 1.45 0.57 3.77
C GLU A 87 1.34 -0.89 3.29
N GLU A 88 2.45 -1.48 2.86
CA GLU A 88 2.53 -2.92 2.53
C GLU A 88 2.16 -3.82 3.74
N THR A 89 2.73 -3.56 4.93
CA THR A 89 2.42 -4.38 6.12
C THR A 89 0.98 -4.21 6.64
N SER A 90 0.35 -3.06 6.43
CA SER A 90 -1.03 -2.82 6.87
C SER A 90 -2.04 -3.48 5.92
N GLU A 91 -1.79 -3.48 4.60
CA GLU A 91 -2.61 -4.24 3.66
C GLU A 91 -2.51 -5.76 3.93
N GLU A 92 -1.30 -6.30 4.16
CA GLU A 92 -1.14 -7.71 4.53
C GLU A 92 -1.85 -8.06 5.84
N GLU A 93 -1.73 -7.24 6.90
CA GLU A 93 -2.38 -7.49 8.18
C GLU A 93 -3.92 -7.39 8.08
N ILE A 94 -4.44 -6.42 7.31
CA ILE A 94 -5.88 -6.29 7.02
C ILE A 94 -6.37 -7.53 6.25
N ASN A 95 -5.66 -7.96 5.22
CA ASN A 95 -6.03 -9.12 4.40
C ASN A 95 -6.02 -10.42 5.24
N CYS A 96 -5.03 -10.60 6.13
CA CYS A 96 -5.00 -11.70 7.09
C CYS A 96 -6.24 -11.69 8.01
N LYS A 97 -6.52 -10.57 8.69
CA LYS A 97 -7.69 -10.42 9.58
C LYS A 97 -9.03 -10.63 8.85
N VAL A 98 -9.14 -10.16 7.61
CA VAL A 98 -10.33 -10.39 6.76
C VAL A 98 -10.46 -11.87 6.39
N ASN A 99 -9.37 -12.55 6.03
CA ASN A 99 -9.39 -13.98 5.71
C ASN A 99 -9.74 -14.84 6.94
N GLU A 100 -9.13 -14.58 8.10
CA GLU A 100 -9.45 -15.22 9.38
C GLU A 100 -10.93 -15.09 9.73
N ARG A 101 -11.48 -13.86 9.69
CA ARG A 101 -12.90 -13.60 9.96
C ARG A 101 -13.82 -14.30 8.95
N THR A 102 -13.41 -14.38 7.69
CA THR A 102 -14.14 -15.10 6.63
C THR A 102 -14.06 -16.62 6.81
N GLN A 103 -12.98 -17.15 7.40
CA GLN A 103 -12.87 -18.57 7.75
C GLN A 103 -13.70 -18.91 9.00
N LEU A 104 -13.69 -18.07 10.03
CA LEU A 104 -14.53 -18.22 11.22
C LEU A 104 -16.03 -18.22 10.86
N LEU A 105 -16.48 -17.29 10.00
CA LEU A 105 -17.87 -17.23 9.55
C LEU A 105 -18.28 -18.46 8.71
N ARG A 106 -17.37 -19.02 7.90
CA ARG A 106 -17.59 -20.30 7.20
C ARG A 106 -17.74 -21.45 8.20
N ASN A 107 -16.81 -21.60 9.13
CA ASN A 107 -16.84 -22.63 10.16
C ASN A 107 -18.11 -22.56 11.05
N GLU A 108 -18.62 -21.36 11.33
CA GLU A 108 -19.87 -21.17 12.08
C GLU A 108 -21.11 -21.54 11.24
N LEU A 109 -21.13 -21.18 9.96
CA LEU A 109 -22.19 -21.53 9.02
C LEU A 109 -22.27 -23.04 8.80
N ASP A 110 -21.14 -23.70 8.58
CA ASP A 110 -21.05 -25.16 8.40
C ASP A 110 -21.54 -25.91 9.64
N ARG A 111 -21.22 -25.41 10.85
CA ARG A 111 -21.75 -25.95 12.11
C ARG A 111 -23.27 -25.84 12.18
N LYS A 112 -23.83 -24.67 11.86
CA LYS A 112 -25.29 -24.45 11.82
C LYS A 112 -25.98 -25.33 10.78
N ILE A 113 -25.38 -25.53 9.60
CA ILE A 113 -25.87 -26.47 8.59
C ILE A 113 -25.88 -27.91 9.14
N GLN A 114 -24.80 -28.33 9.80
CA GLN A 114 -24.71 -29.67 10.40
C GLN A 114 -25.73 -29.88 11.52
N ASP A 115 -25.99 -28.87 12.35
CA ASP A 115 -26.98 -28.95 13.43
C ASP A 115 -28.42 -28.96 12.89
N CYS A 116 -28.72 -28.20 11.83
CA CYS A 116 -29.98 -28.32 11.10
C CYS A 116 -30.17 -29.71 10.48
N GLN A 117 -29.13 -30.32 9.92
CA GLN A 117 -29.17 -31.70 9.41
C GLN A 117 -29.43 -32.72 10.53
N LYS A 118 -28.78 -32.59 11.70
CA LYS A 118 -29.06 -33.45 12.88
C LYS A 118 -30.52 -33.36 13.30
N MET A 119 -31.06 -32.15 13.43
CA MET A 119 -32.47 -31.94 13.81
C MET A 119 -33.46 -32.51 12.78
N ALA A 120 -33.16 -32.36 11.47
CA ALA A 120 -33.98 -32.96 10.42
C ALA A 120 -33.99 -34.49 10.51
N ASN A 121 -32.80 -35.11 10.63
CA ASN A 121 -32.66 -36.56 10.76
C ASN A 121 -33.35 -37.09 12.02
N GLU A 122 -33.26 -36.39 13.16
CA GLU A 122 -33.94 -36.80 14.38
C GLU A 122 -35.48 -36.66 14.26
N LEU A 123 -35.96 -35.61 13.61
CA LEU A 123 -37.38 -35.41 13.34
C LEU A 123 -37.95 -36.53 12.44
N GLU A 124 -37.17 -37.03 11.48
CA GLU A 124 -37.54 -38.18 10.67
C GLU A 124 -37.44 -39.50 11.44
N ARG A 125 -36.43 -39.67 12.30
CA ARG A 125 -36.29 -40.81 13.23
C ARG A 125 -37.55 -40.95 14.12
N ARG A 126 -37.96 -39.86 14.77
CA ARG A 126 -39.19 -39.80 15.59
C ARG A 126 -40.46 -40.12 14.76
N LYS A 127 -40.52 -39.68 13.50
CA LYS A 127 -41.62 -40.00 12.55
C LYS A 127 -41.58 -41.43 12.01
N MET A 128 -40.44 -42.12 12.09
CA MET A 128 -40.35 -43.56 11.82
C MET A 128 -40.75 -44.36 13.06
N GLU A 129 -40.26 -43.99 14.25
CA GLU A 129 -40.69 -44.59 15.53
C GLU A 129 -42.21 -44.52 15.73
N GLN A 130 -42.83 -43.37 15.48
CA GLN A 130 -44.29 -43.22 15.56
C GLN A 130 -45.04 -44.12 14.57
N ARG A 131 -44.53 -44.27 13.34
CA ARG A 131 -45.13 -45.17 12.33
C ARG A 131 -44.97 -46.65 12.70
N MET A 132 -43.78 -47.05 13.17
CA MET A 132 -43.55 -48.42 13.64
C MET A 132 -44.41 -48.75 14.86
N PHE A 133 -44.60 -47.82 15.80
CA PHE A 133 -45.49 -48.03 16.95
C PHE A 133 -46.95 -48.23 16.51
N GLN A 134 -47.43 -47.43 15.55
CA GLN A 134 -48.78 -47.60 14.99
C GLN A 134 -48.92 -48.93 14.23
N GLN A 135 -47.96 -49.28 13.37
CA GLN A 135 -47.92 -50.57 12.67
C GLN A 135 -47.83 -51.75 13.64
N GLN A 136 -47.12 -51.61 14.77
CA GLN A 136 -47.03 -52.64 15.80
C GLN A 136 -48.39 -52.85 16.49
N GLN A 137 -49.16 -51.79 16.77
CA GLN A 137 -50.53 -51.91 17.29
C GLN A 137 -51.48 -52.57 16.28
N GLU A 138 -51.36 -52.23 14.99
CA GLU A 138 -52.12 -52.86 13.91
C GLU A 138 -51.78 -54.35 13.76
N VAL A 139 -50.47 -54.70 13.76
CA VAL A 139 -49.98 -56.08 13.70
C VAL A 139 -50.40 -56.87 14.95
N GLU A 140 -50.39 -56.28 16.15
CA GLU A 140 -50.84 -56.96 17.36
C GLU A 140 -52.36 -57.22 17.34
N MET A 141 -53.15 -56.23 16.89
CA MET A 141 -54.60 -56.40 16.69
C MET A 141 -54.90 -57.48 15.64
N LEU A 142 -54.17 -57.49 14.52
CA LEU A 142 -54.27 -58.54 13.51
C LEU A 142 -53.79 -59.89 14.03
N LYS A 143 -52.74 -59.95 14.86
CA LYS A 143 -52.24 -61.20 15.47
C LYS A 143 -53.27 -61.79 16.43
N ARG A 144 -53.92 -61.00 17.29
CA ARG A 144 -55.02 -61.50 18.15
C ARG A 144 -56.21 -62.06 17.32
N ARG A 145 -56.49 -61.47 16.14
CA ARG A 145 -57.49 -62.00 15.20
C ARG A 145 -57.01 -63.27 14.50
N LEU A 146 -55.74 -63.32 14.10
CA LEU A 146 -55.11 -64.50 13.51
C LEU A 146 -54.98 -65.64 14.52
N GLU A 147 -54.78 -65.39 15.82
CA GLU A 147 -54.79 -66.38 16.89
C GLU A 147 -56.20 -66.95 17.13
N GLY A 148 -57.25 -66.15 16.90
CA GLY A 148 -58.63 -66.66 16.83
C GLY A 148 -58.81 -67.62 15.65
N ILE A 149 -58.43 -67.20 14.45
CA ILE A 149 -58.52 -68.02 13.22
C ILE A 149 -57.54 -69.21 13.27
N GLU A 150 -56.41 -69.10 13.96
CA GLU A 150 -55.51 -70.21 14.24
C GLU A 150 -56.04 -71.10 15.34
N SER A 151 -56.89 -70.64 16.26
CA SER A 151 -57.64 -71.55 17.13
C SER A 151 -58.69 -72.34 16.32
N GLU A 152 -59.18 -71.78 15.21
CA GLU A 152 -60.01 -72.46 14.21
C GLU A 152 -59.21 -73.32 13.20
N LEU A 153 -57.87 -73.21 13.12
CA LEU A 153 -56.99 -73.82 12.07
C LEU A 153 -55.64 -74.46 12.52
N ALA A 154 -55.26 -74.45 13.80
CA ALA A 154 -53.88 -74.24 14.37
C ALA A 154 -52.58 -74.76 13.68
N SER A 155 -51.61 -73.82 13.26
CA SER A 155 -50.38 -74.07 12.34
C SER A 155 -48.99 -73.23 11.93
N ARG A 156 -48.48 -71.92 12.07
CA ARG A 156 -47.29 -71.31 11.20
C ARG A 156 -46.09 -70.29 11.69
N GLY A 157 -45.09 -69.79 10.83
CA GLY A 157 -43.93 -68.77 11.08
C GLY A 157 -42.86 -68.29 9.94
N LEU A 158 -41.90 -67.27 10.08
CA LEU A 158 -40.93 -66.59 9.04
C LEU A 158 -39.55 -65.80 9.48
N ALA A 159 -38.61 -65.23 8.59
CA ALA A 159 -37.26 -64.49 8.85
C ALA A 159 -36.51 -63.57 7.71
N GLU A 160 -35.32 -62.85 7.89
CA GLU A 160 -34.54 -61.85 6.93
C GLU A 160 -32.97 -61.40 7.18
N GLY A 161 -32.23 -60.51 6.37
CA GLY A 161 -30.71 -60.11 6.38
C GLY A 161 -30.08 -58.70 5.84
N CYS A 162 -28.71 -58.46 5.62
CA CYS A 162 -27.99 -57.10 5.27
C CYS A 162 -26.46 -56.97 4.67
N TRP A 163 -25.78 -55.76 4.44
CA TRP A 163 -24.50 -55.42 3.60
C TRP A 163 -23.45 -54.20 3.96
N SER A 164 -22.35 -53.81 3.18
CA SER A 164 -21.25 -52.72 3.46
C SER A 164 -20.22 -52.16 2.32
N LEU A 165 -19.22 -51.18 2.54
CA LEU A 165 -18.33 -50.35 1.55
C LEU A 165 -16.83 -49.82 1.93
N GLY A 166 -16.07 -48.92 1.14
CA GLY A 166 -14.58 -48.45 1.30
C GLY A 166 -13.95 -47.11 0.62
N VAL A 167 -12.57 -46.79 0.62
CA VAL A 167 -11.76 -45.49 0.22
C VAL A 167 -10.24 -45.67 -0.31
N LEU A 168 -9.18 -44.81 -0.65
CA LEU A 168 -8.59 -43.36 -0.68
C LEU A 168 -7.39 -43.16 -1.78
N ALA A 169 -6.33 -42.26 -2.04
CA ALA A 169 -5.40 -41.11 -1.55
C ALA A 169 -4.80 -40.15 -2.74
N ALA A 170 -3.66 -39.36 -2.92
CA ALA A 170 -2.25 -38.97 -2.41
C ALA A 170 -1.55 -37.64 -3.07
N VAL A 171 -0.23 -37.19 -2.82
CA VAL A 171 0.51 -35.85 -3.17
C VAL A 171 2.13 -35.92 -3.30
N GLY A 172 3.15 -35.04 -3.72
CA GLY A 172 3.51 -33.60 -4.21
C GLY A 172 5.07 -33.24 -4.49
N CYS A 173 5.60 -32.01 -4.93
CA CYS A 173 7.08 -31.66 -5.32
C CYS A 173 7.61 -30.11 -5.48
N GLY A 174 8.94 -29.74 -5.77
CA GLY A 174 9.55 -28.33 -6.06
C GLY A 174 11.14 -28.09 -6.35
N ILE A 175 11.71 -26.88 -6.78
CA ILE A 175 13.19 -26.54 -7.16
C ILE A 175 13.70 -24.99 -7.31
N GLY A 176 15.03 -24.59 -7.51
CA GLY A 176 15.61 -23.16 -7.78
C GLY A 176 17.19 -22.89 -8.07
N SER A 177 17.75 -21.65 -8.39
CA SER A 177 19.24 -21.27 -8.71
C SER A 177 19.72 -19.71 -8.81
N VAL A 178 21.04 -19.30 -8.97
CA VAL A 178 21.68 -17.86 -8.90
C VAL A 178 23.11 -17.55 -9.59
N HIS A 179 23.63 -16.26 -9.81
CA HIS A 179 25.03 -15.76 -10.29
C HIS A 179 25.41 -14.23 -9.90
N GLU A 180 26.42 -13.33 -10.26
CA GLU A 180 27.57 -13.00 -11.25
C GLU A 180 28.58 -11.78 -10.84
N GLU A 181 29.60 -11.25 -11.62
CA GLU A 181 30.61 -10.09 -11.34
C GLU A 181 31.27 -9.32 -12.62
N LYS A 182 32.29 -8.37 -12.82
CA LYS A 182 33.52 -7.65 -12.20
C LYS A 182 34.11 -6.38 -13.03
N GLY A 183 35.22 -5.62 -12.68
CA GLY A 183 35.85 -4.42 -13.47
C GLY A 183 37.27 -3.77 -13.09
N VAL A 184 37.86 -2.71 -13.79
CA VAL A 184 39.28 -2.07 -13.64
C VAL A 184 39.60 -0.62 -14.30
N ASP A 185 40.79 0.09 -14.10
CA ASP A 185 41.20 1.52 -14.56
C ASP A 185 42.77 1.95 -14.68
N HIS A 186 43.23 3.15 -15.23
CA HIS A 186 44.67 3.73 -15.36
C HIS A 186 44.98 5.27 -15.76
N SER A 187 46.24 5.85 -15.66
CA SER A 187 46.64 7.31 -16.05
C SER A 187 48.17 7.76 -16.28
N SER A 188 48.57 9.05 -16.63
CA SER A 188 49.99 9.58 -16.96
C SER A 188 50.32 11.16 -17.02
N SER A 189 51.56 11.69 -17.33
CA SER A 189 52.02 13.18 -17.36
C SER A 189 53.38 13.65 -18.10
N ALA A 190 53.80 14.97 -18.15
CA ALA A 190 55.01 15.59 -18.89
C ALA A 190 55.56 17.07 -18.55
N VAL A 191 56.72 17.61 -19.09
CA VAL A 191 57.40 18.98 -18.82
C VAL A 191 58.51 19.57 -19.83
N ILE A 192 58.90 20.90 -19.88
CA ILE A 192 60.02 21.56 -20.74
C ILE A 192 60.67 22.98 -20.29
N LEU A 193 61.39 23.83 -21.13
CA LEU A 193 62.72 24.54 -20.83
C LEU A 193 63.11 26.13 -20.78
N ASN A 194 62.73 27.17 -21.61
CA ASN A 194 63.07 28.66 -21.51
C ASN A 194 62.23 29.35 -20.40
N SER A 195 62.16 28.60 -19.31
CA SER A 195 60.90 28.33 -18.64
C SER A 195 60.54 29.32 -17.58
N ARG A 196 61.42 30.27 -17.23
CA ARG A 196 61.22 31.11 -16.04
C ARG A 196 60.38 32.36 -16.29
N ILE A 197 60.59 33.07 -17.40
CA ILE A 197 59.66 34.16 -17.81
C ILE A 197 58.36 33.53 -18.30
N ALA A 198 58.46 32.46 -19.11
CA ALA A 198 57.31 31.64 -19.48
C ALA A 198 56.52 31.16 -18.24
N ALA A 199 57.17 30.81 -17.12
CA ALA A 199 56.49 30.42 -15.89
C ALA A 199 55.71 31.57 -15.22
N LEU A 200 56.08 32.85 -15.41
CA LEU A 200 55.32 33.99 -14.88
C LEU A 200 54.07 34.27 -15.71
N ASP A 201 54.18 34.31 -17.05
CA ASP A 201 53.01 34.45 -17.93
C ASP A 201 52.11 33.21 -17.84
N GLN A 202 52.70 32.02 -17.72
CA GLN A 202 51.98 30.79 -17.43
C GLN A 202 51.36 30.81 -16.02
N PHE A 203 51.94 31.50 -15.03
CA PHE A 203 51.33 31.66 -13.70
C PHE A 203 50.12 32.59 -13.74
N ILE A 204 50.21 33.72 -14.46
CA ILE A 204 49.06 34.61 -14.70
C ILE A 204 47.95 33.86 -15.46
N SER A 205 48.33 33.11 -16.51
CA SER A 205 47.40 32.28 -17.29
C SER A 205 46.78 31.16 -16.45
N LYS A 206 47.57 30.45 -15.63
CA LYS A 206 47.10 29.45 -14.66
C LYS A 206 46.14 30.05 -13.65
N LEU A 207 46.38 31.26 -13.15
CA LEU A 207 45.46 31.97 -12.25
C LEU A 207 44.15 32.34 -12.95
N GLN A 208 44.19 32.87 -14.18
CA GLN A 208 42.97 33.17 -14.94
C GLN A 208 42.15 31.91 -15.25
N VAL A 209 42.82 30.80 -15.64
CA VAL A 209 42.17 29.50 -15.85
C VAL A 209 41.59 28.96 -14.53
N LYS A 210 42.33 29.04 -13.41
CA LYS A 210 41.85 28.61 -12.08
C LYS A 210 40.66 29.43 -11.59
N ILE A 211 40.61 30.74 -11.88
CA ILE A 211 39.46 31.60 -11.58
C ILE A 211 38.25 31.18 -12.42
N LYS A 212 38.41 31.01 -13.74
CA LYS A 212 37.33 30.54 -14.63
C LYS A 212 36.82 29.14 -14.29
N LEU A 213 37.70 28.27 -13.79
CA LEU A 213 37.34 26.95 -13.28
C LEU A 213 36.53 27.05 -11.99
N ARG A 214 37.00 27.83 -11.00
CA ARG A 214 36.27 28.12 -9.74
C ARG A 214 34.93 28.80 -9.96
N GLU A 215 34.79 29.65 -10.98
CA GLU A 215 33.52 30.26 -11.37
C GLU A 215 32.53 29.18 -11.83
N ARG A 216 32.95 28.26 -12.70
CA ARG A 216 32.14 27.11 -13.13
C ARG A 216 31.79 26.18 -11.96
N GLU A 217 32.75 25.80 -11.14
CA GLU A 217 32.53 24.99 -9.92
C GLU A 217 31.46 25.59 -9.00
N CYS A 218 31.45 26.93 -8.86
CA CYS A 218 30.49 27.66 -8.04
C CYS A 218 29.09 27.70 -8.69
N ASP A 219 28.99 27.90 -10.00
CA ASP A 219 27.72 27.92 -10.72
C ASP A 219 27.12 26.51 -10.90
N ASP A 220 27.96 25.47 -11.04
CA ASP A 220 27.55 24.07 -10.99
C ASP A 220 27.01 23.70 -9.60
N ALA A 221 27.68 24.12 -8.52
CA ALA A 221 27.19 23.91 -7.15
C ALA A 221 25.83 24.60 -6.90
N LYS A 222 25.62 25.83 -7.40
CA LYS A 222 24.31 26.51 -7.34
C LYS A 222 23.24 25.78 -8.16
N ASN A 223 23.57 25.27 -9.34
CA ASN A 223 22.64 24.50 -10.17
C ASN A 223 22.28 23.15 -9.52
N GLN A 224 23.23 22.50 -8.83
CA GLN A 224 22.96 21.30 -8.02
C GLN A 224 22.08 21.64 -6.80
N LEU A 225 22.34 22.75 -6.10
CA LEU A 225 21.54 23.22 -4.98
C LEU A 225 20.08 23.45 -5.39
N ARG A 226 19.82 24.18 -6.48
CA ARG A 226 18.46 24.40 -7.01
C ARG A 226 17.75 23.08 -7.34
N ARG A 227 18.42 22.15 -8.03
CA ARG A 227 17.88 20.80 -8.30
C ARG A 227 17.57 20.01 -7.02
N LYS A 228 18.34 20.21 -5.95
CA LYS A 228 18.07 19.60 -4.63
C LYS A 228 16.91 20.25 -3.90
N GLU A 229 16.68 21.55 -4.08
CA GLU A 229 15.50 22.25 -3.55
C GLU A 229 14.21 21.87 -4.30
N GLU A 230 14.30 21.72 -5.63
CA GLU A 230 13.26 21.10 -6.47
C GLU A 230 12.96 19.65 -5.99
N GLU A 231 14.00 18.84 -5.75
CA GLU A 231 13.86 17.47 -5.23
C GLU A 231 13.22 17.43 -3.81
N VAL A 232 13.67 18.27 -2.87
CA VAL A 232 13.08 18.39 -1.53
C VAL A 232 11.61 18.78 -1.62
N SER A 233 11.26 19.75 -2.48
CA SER A 233 9.88 20.21 -2.65
C SER A 233 9.00 19.10 -3.20
N ARG A 234 9.47 18.34 -4.20
CA ARG A 234 8.78 17.17 -4.75
C ARG A 234 8.64 16.04 -3.73
N LEU A 235 9.67 15.76 -2.93
CA LEU A 235 9.62 14.72 -1.88
C LEU A 235 8.64 15.10 -0.76
N ARG A 236 8.63 16.36 -0.31
CA ARG A 236 7.63 16.86 0.65
C ARG A 236 6.21 16.77 0.09
N ALA A 237 6.01 17.12 -1.18
CA ALA A 237 4.71 17.00 -1.85
C ALA A 237 4.26 15.55 -1.99
N LYS A 238 5.16 14.60 -2.33
CA LYS A 238 4.82 13.16 -2.31
C LYS A 238 4.48 12.70 -0.90
N LEU A 239 5.28 13.06 0.10
CA LEU A 239 5.06 12.64 1.48
C LEU A 239 3.69 13.12 2.00
N ALA A 240 3.35 14.39 1.82
CA ALA A 240 2.03 14.93 2.19
C ALA A 240 0.87 14.27 1.40
N ALA A 241 1.11 13.83 0.16
CA ALA A 241 0.14 13.10 -0.65
C ALA A 241 0.07 11.58 -0.36
N VAL A 242 0.91 11.07 0.55
CA VAL A 242 0.83 9.72 1.13
C VAL A 242 0.28 9.80 2.56
N GLU A 243 0.80 10.70 3.39
CA GLU A 243 0.26 11.02 4.73
C GLU A 243 -1.23 11.43 4.64
N GLY A 244 -1.64 12.17 3.60
CA GLY A 244 -3.04 12.49 3.28
C GLY A 244 -3.80 11.43 2.44
N LYS A 245 -3.27 10.20 2.36
CA LYS A 245 -3.90 9.01 1.74
C LYS A 245 -3.87 7.77 2.63
N GLU A 246 -3.05 7.77 3.68
CA GLU A 246 -3.11 6.84 4.81
C GLU A 246 -4.54 6.87 5.41
N GLU A 247 -5.21 8.03 5.34
CA GLU A 247 -6.68 8.15 5.34
C GLU A 247 -7.32 7.72 4.00
N THR A 248 -7.21 6.43 3.64
CA THR A 248 -8.36 5.75 3.02
C THR A 248 -9.36 5.60 4.15
N SER A 249 -10.19 6.64 4.35
CA SER A 249 -10.65 7.01 5.69
C SER A 249 -11.33 5.85 6.42
N GLU A 250 -11.28 5.88 7.76
CA GLU A 250 -11.96 4.88 8.59
C GLU A 250 -13.43 4.73 8.15
N GLU A 251 -14.04 5.81 7.66
CA GLU A 251 -15.38 5.88 7.07
C GLU A 251 -15.50 5.05 5.78
N GLU A 252 -14.54 5.07 4.85
CA GLU A 252 -14.58 4.26 3.62
C GLU A 252 -14.43 2.76 3.94
N ILE A 253 -13.53 2.41 4.87
CA ILE A 253 -13.37 1.04 5.37
C ILE A 253 -14.67 0.58 6.05
N ASN A 254 -15.24 1.41 6.93
CA ASN A 254 -16.48 1.13 7.65
C ASN A 254 -17.68 1.04 6.69
N CYS A 255 -17.75 1.85 5.64
CA CYS A 255 -18.74 1.73 4.57
C CYS A 255 -18.64 0.37 3.86
N LYS A 256 -17.45 -0.02 3.37
CA LYS A 256 -17.23 -1.31 2.70
C LYS A 256 -17.55 -2.51 3.62
N VAL A 257 -17.26 -2.39 4.92
CA VAL A 257 -17.62 -3.41 5.94
C VAL A 257 -19.14 -3.45 6.17
N ASN A 258 -19.80 -2.30 6.26
CA ASN A 258 -21.24 -2.20 6.46
C ASN A 258 -22.03 -2.72 5.24
N GLU A 259 -21.62 -2.36 4.02
CA GLU A 259 -22.17 -2.89 2.76
C GLU A 259 -22.09 -4.42 2.70
N ARG A 260 -20.91 -4.99 2.94
CA ARG A 260 -20.72 -6.46 3.00
C ARG A 260 -21.57 -7.11 4.09
N THR A 261 -21.69 -6.47 5.25
CA THR A 261 -22.53 -6.94 6.37
C THR A 261 -24.02 -6.93 6.00
N GLN A 262 -24.48 -5.88 5.33
CA GLN A 262 -25.87 -5.75 4.89
C GLN A 262 -26.21 -6.74 3.75
N LEU A 263 -25.29 -6.98 2.81
CA LEU A 263 -25.44 -8.01 1.77
C LEU A 263 -25.55 -9.41 2.38
N LEU A 264 -24.65 -9.78 3.31
CA LEU A 264 -24.68 -11.07 4.00
C LEU A 264 -25.98 -11.25 4.81
N ARG A 265 -26.44 -10.19 5.50
CA ARG A 265 -27.72 -10.19 6.21
C ARG A 265 -28.89 -10.45 5.27
N ASN A 266 -28.97 -9.71 4.16
CA ASN A 266 -30.04 -9.86 3.16
C ASN A 266 -30.07 -11.28 2.54
N GLU A 267 -28.92 -11.93 2.37
CA GLU A 267 -28.85 -13.30 1.87
C GLU A 267 -29.27 -14.34 2.94
N LEU A 268 -28.90 -14.13 4.21
CA LEU A 268 -29.36 -14.95 5.33
C LEU A 268 -30.88 -14.84 5.53
N ASP A 269 -31.42 -13.62 5.52
CA ASP A 269 -32.86 -13.37 5.65
C ASP A 269 -33.65 -14.03 4.50
N ARG A 270 -33.11 -14.01 3.27
CA ARG A 270 -33.68 -14.76 2.13
C ARG A 270 -33.66 -16.27 2.36
N LYS A 271 -32.53 -16.84 2.78
CA LYS A 271 -32.39 -18.28 3.07
C LYS A 271 -33.33 -18.73 4.18
N ILE A 272 -33.51 -17.92 5.23
CA ILE A 272 -34.50 -18.17 6.29
C ILE A 272 -35.91 -18.19 5.72
N GLN A 273 -36.27 -17.21 4.88
CA GLN A 273 -37.60 -17.16 4.24
C GLN A 273 -37.85 -18.37 3.33
N ASP A 274 -36.85 -18.85 2.59
CA ASP A 274 -36.98 -20.01 1.71
C ASP A 274 -37.07 -21.33 2.51
N CYS A 275 -36.34 -21.47 3.63
CA CYS A 275 -36.54 -22.56 4.58
C CYS A 275 -37.96 -22.57 5.17
N GLN A 276 -38.52 -21.41 5.52
CA GLN A 276 -39.91 -21.29 6.00
C GLN A 276 -40.93 -21.71 4.92
N LYS A 277 -40.77 -21.26 3.67
CA LYS A 277 -41.61 -21.69 2.54
C LYS A 277 -41.60 -23.21 2.37
N MET A 278 -40.40 -23.82 2.40
CA MET A 278 -40.26 -25.28 2.26
C MET A 278 -40.89 -26.04 3.42
N ALA A 279 -40.76 -25.55 4.66
CA ALA A 279 -41.42 -26.16 5.83
C ALA A 279 -42.95 -26.15 5.69
N ASN A 280 -43.53 -24.99 5.33
CA ASN A 280 -44.97 -24.83 5.16
C ASN A 280 -45.53 -25.70 4.02
N GLU A 281 -44.84 -25.78 2.88
CA GLU A 281 -45.25 -26.63 1.75
C GLU A 281 -45.12 -28.14 2.09
N LEU A 282 -44.10 -28.53 2.87
CA LEU A 282 -43.95 -29.90 3.36
C LEU A 282 -45.06 -30.30 4.34
N GLU A 283 -45.53 -29.35 5.17
CA GLU A 283 -46.66 -29.55 6.08
C GLU A 283 -47.99 -29.62 5.31
N ARG A 284 -48.22 -28.70 4.37
CA ARG A 284 -49.39 -28.70 3.48
C ARG A 284 -49.53 -30.06 2.77
N ARG A 285 -48.47 -30.57 2.14
CA ARG A 285 -48.43 -31.89 1.48
C ARG A 285 -48.65 -33.08 2.41
N LYS A 286 -48.49 -32.92 3.72
CA LYS A 286 -48.73 -33.99 4.72
C LYS A 286 -50.15 -33.95 5.29
N MET A 287 -50.78 -32.78 5.31
CA MET A 287 -52.17 -32.61 5.76
C MET A 287 -53.17 -32.84 4.63
N GLU A 288 -52.86 -32.43 3.40
CA GLU A 288 -53.69 -32.59 2.20
C GLU A 288 -54.23 -34.01 1.98
N PRO A 289 -53.42 -35.09 1.95
CA PRO A 289 -53.95 -36.46 1.79
C PRO A 289 -54.74 -36.94 3.03
N ARG A 290 -54.40 -36.46 4.24
CA ARG A 290 -55.12 -36.83 5.47
C ARG A 290 -56.53 -36.24 5.50
N MET A 291 -56.66 -34.96 5.13
CA MET A 291 -57.97 -34.31 5.00
C MET A 291 -58.80 -34.97 3.90
N PHE A 292 -58.19 -35.34 2.76
CA PHE A 292 -58.88 -36.03 1.68
C PHE A 292 -59.39 -37.42 2.11
N GLN A 293 -58.57 -38.20 2.82
CA GLN A 293 -59.00 -39.49 3.37
C GLN A 293 -60.14 -39.32 4.39
N GLN A 294 -60.01 -38.40 5.35
CA GLN A 294 -61.06 -38.11 6.33
C GLN A 294 -62.37 -37.66 5.66
N GLN A 295 -62.29 -36.89 4.57
CA GLN A 295 -63.46 -36.48 3.79
C GLN A 295 -64.18 -37.68 3.15
N GLN A 296 -63.43 -38.64 2.59
CA GLN A 296 -64.01 -39.89 2.05
C GLN A 296 -64.63 -40.77 3.14
N GLU A 297 -63.98 -40.89 4.30
CA GLU A 297 -64.51 -41.64 5.44
C GLU A 297 -65.82 -41.03 5.95
N VAL A 298 -65.89 -39.69 6.09
CA VAL A 298 -67.11 -38.97 6.46
C VAL A 298 -68.22 -39.13 5.42
N GLU A 299 -67.90 -39.09 4.12
CA GLU A 299 -68.90 -39.27 3.06
C GLU A 299 -69.46 -40.70 3.02
N MET A 300 -68.61 -41.72 3.20
CA MET A 300 -69.02 -43.11 3.31
C MET A 300 -69.89 -43.36 4.57
N LEU A 301 -69.54 -42.75 5.70
CA LEU A 301 -70.35 -42.84 6.92
C LEU A 301 -71.72 -42.14 6.79
N LYS A 302 -71.81 -41.03 6.04
CA LYS A 302 -73.09 -40.38 5.74
C LYS A 302 -74.02 -41.27 4.92
N ARG A 303 -73.54 -41.85 3.82
CA ARG A 303 -74.35 -42.76 2.98
C ARG A 303 -74.87 -43.94 3.80
N ARG A 304 -74.01 -44.55 4.62
CA ARG A 304 -74.41 -45.64 5.53
C ARG A 304 -75.41 -45.23 6.62
N LEU A 305 -75.45 -43.95 7.01
CA LEU A 305 -76.46 -43.43 7.92
C LEU A 305 -77.78 -43.21 7.18
N GLU A 306 -77.74 -42.66 5.96
CA GLU A 306 -78.90 -42.48 5.08
C GLU A 306 -79.56 -43.82 4.74
N ASP A 307 -78.76 -44.87 4.48
CA ASP A 307 -79.22 -46.25 4.28
C ASP A 307 -80.04 -46.73 5.51
N ILE A 308 -79.46 -46.65 6.71
CA ILE A 308 -80.11 -47.08 7.97
C ILE A 308 -81.34 -46.22 8.31
N GLU A 309 -81.30 -44.91 8.06
CA GLU A 309 -82.45 -44.02 8.23
C GLU A 309 -83.60 -44.32 7.24
N SER A 310 -83.31 -45.02 6.14
CA SER A 310 -84.33 -45.49 5.19
C SER A 310 -84.91 -46.86 5.58
N GLU A 311 -84.12 -47.75 6.18
CA GLU A 311 -84.58 -49.05 6.70
C GLU A 311 -85.50 -48.93 7.94
N LEU A 312 -85.50 -47.76 8.59
CA LEU A 312 -86.24 -47.48 9.84
C LEU A 312 -87.57 -46.70 9.64
N ARG A 313 -88.08 -46.56 8.42
CA ARG A 313 -89.31 -45.80 8.10
C ARG A 313 -90.44 -46.66 7.51
#